data_AF-A0A160PDE0-F1
#
_entry.id   AF-A0A160PDE0-F1
#
_cell.length_a   1.000
_cell.length_b   1.000
_cell.length_c   1.000
_cell.angle_alpha   90.00
_cell.angle_beta   90.00
_cell.angle_gamma   90.00
#
_symmetry.space_group_name_H-M   'P 1'
#
loop_
_entity.id
_entity.type
_entity.pdbx_description
1 polymer ?
#
loop_
_entity_poly.entity_id
_entity_poly.type
_entity_poly.pdbx_seq_one_letter_code
_entity_poly.pdbx_strand_id
1 'polypeptide(L)'
;MTVMTSATPIPLPSAGEGGPRKGSGEGPAPDCPETSLPSAACSAGTLPRRGGRVSGGAVIKIGGSLVSDRTRLRAILAECADEAPVAIVPGGGPFADAVRTTQGQLGFDDAFAHRLALDAMGRMAEVFCAVEPRLTIAASLEAVADALGRGRSVIWDPVALKAGHPDIAESWEVTSDSLALWLASVIGADRCILMKSANSPAETDPHILARDGLVDAAFPRFAAAFPGAIVIRGSDAPHERHAA
;
A
#
# COMPACT_ATOMS: atom_id res chain seq x y z
N MET A 1 43.65 35.05 -2.73
CA MET A 1 43.10 34.83 -1.37
C MET A 1 42.21 33.60 -1.48
N THR A 2 42.80 32.44 -1.21
CA THR A 2 42.20 31.11 -1.40
C THR A 2 42.20 30.44 -0.05
N VAL A 3 41.03 30.02 0.44
CA VAL A 3 40.93 29.26 1.69
C VAL A 3 40.37 27.89 1.33
N MET A 4 41.26 26.90 1.23
CA MET A 4 40.90 25.47 1.22
C MET A 4 40.78 25.03 2.68
N THR A 5 39.57 24.66 3.10
CA THR A 5 39.36 23.99 4.38
C THR A 5 39.35 22.47 4.15
N SER A 6 40.40 21.79 4.63
CA SER A 6 40.45 20.33 4.70
C SER A 6 39.64 19.85 5.90
N ALA A 7 38.64 19.00 5.68
CA ALA A 7 37.93 18.30 6.75
C ALA A 7 38.68 17.00 7.10
N THR A 8 39.04 16.85 8.38
CA THR A 8 39.67 15.67 8.98
C THR A 8 38.64 14.55 9.18
N PRO A 9 38.98 13.27 8.96
CA PRO A 9 38.05 12.17 9.19
C PRO A 9 37.92 11.80 10.69
N ILE A 10 36.71 11.42 11.09
CA ILE A 10 36.32 10.95 12.44
C ILE A 10 36.69 9.47 12.59
N PRO A 11 37.31 9.01 13.70
CA PRO A 11 37.60 7.59 13.90
C PRO A 11 36.38 6.81 14.43
N LEU A 12 36.22 5.58 13.94
CA LEU A 12 35.27 4.58 14.44
C LEU A 12 35.77 3.95 15.76
N PRO A 13 34.88 3.55 16.69
CA PRO A 13 35.29 2.84 17.90
C PRO A 13 35.67 1.37 17.62
N SER A 14 36.77 0.97 18.27
CA SER A 14 37.39 -0.36 18.25
C SER A 14 36.47 -1.46 18.75
N ALA A 15 36.49 -2.61 18.06
CA ALA A 15 35.98 -3.88 18.56
C ALA A 15 36.80 -4.32 19.78
N GLY A 16 36.12 -4.60 20.89
CA GLY A 16 36.72 -5.21 22.08
C GLY A 16 36.64 -6.72 21.98
N GLU A 17 37.80 -7.37 21.85
CA GLU A 17 37.96 -8.82 21.98
C GLU A 17 37.71 -9.24 23.45
N GLY A 18 36.84 -10.24 23.63
CA GLY A 18 36.61 -10.91 24.91
C GLY A 18 36.71 -12.42 24.74
N GLY A 19 37.88 -12.98 25.07
CA GLY A 19 38.14 -14.43 25.16
C GLY A 19 37.53 -15.10 26.41
N PRO A 20 37.67 -16.43 26.55
CA PRO A 20 36.61 -17.31 27.04
C PRO A 20 36.60 -17.50 28.56
N ARG A 21 35.40 -17.73 29.13
CA ARG A 21 35.23 -18.32 30.47
C ARG A 21 34.60 -19.71 30.36
N LYS A 22 35.32 -20.72 30.86
CA LYS A 22 34.80 -22.06 31.19
C LYS A 22 34.19 -22.04 32.59
N GLY A 23 33.14 -22.84 32.82
CA GLY A 23 32.82 -23.35 34.16
C GLY A 23 31.35 -23.56 34.48
N SER A 24 30.89 -24.80 34.24
CA SER A 24 30.02 -25.64 35.10
C SER A 24 28.70 -25.10 35.65
N GLY A 25 27.60 -25.82 35.32
CA GLY A 25 26.35 -25.78 36.07
C GLY A 25 25.18 -26.39 35.30
N GLU A 26 25.08 -27.72 35.29
CA GLU A 26 23.84 -28.43 34.95
C GLU A 26 22.77 -28.14 36.01
N GLY A 27 21.64 -27.61 35.57
CA GLY A 27 20.39 -27.48 36.34
C GLY A 27 19.22 -27.69 35.38
N PRO A 28 18.12 -28.34 35.82
CA PRO A 28 17.05 -28.76 34.93
C PRO A 28 16.28 -27.54 34.38
N ALA A 29 15.83 -27.66 33.13
CA ALA A 29 15.02 -26.67 32.44
C ALA A 29 13.73 -26.36 33.22
N PRO A 30 13.29 -25.09 33.31
CA PRO A 30 11.97 -24.79 33.83
C PRO A 30 10.90 -25.18 32.80
N ASP A 31 9.90 -25.93 33.26
CA ASP A 31 8.72 -26.32 32.51
C ASP A 31 8.07 -25.11 31.82
N CYS A 32 7.91 -25.20 30.51
CA CYS A 32 7.03 -24.31 29.76
C CYS A 32 5.58 -24.61 30.14
N PRO A 33 4.78 -23.63 30.60
CA PRO A 33 3.36 -23.87 30.75
C PRO A 33 2.72 -24.00 29.36
N GLU A 34 2.11 -25.14 29.08
CA GLU A 34 1.15 -25.30 27.99
C GLU A 34 -0.01 -24.32 28.20
N THR A 35 0.05 -23.17 27.54
CA THR A 35 -1.10 -22.28 27.40
C THR A 35 -1.89 -22.73 26.17
N SER A 36 -2.90 -23.55 26.43
CA SER A 36 -3.99 -23.87 25.53
C SER A 36 -4.49 -22.59 24.81
N LEU A 37 -4.24 -22.52 23.50
CA LEU A 37 -4.82 -21.51 22.63
C LEU A 37 -6.34 -21.70 22.62
N PRO A 38 -7.17 -20.66 22.84
CA PRO A 38 -8.57 -20.78 22.56
C PRO A 38 -8.75 -20.89 21.04
N SER A 39 -9.45 -21.94 20.61
CA SER A 39 -9.97 -22.09 19.26
C SER A 39 -10.88 -20.90 18.96
N ALA A 40 -10.38 -19.95 18.18
CA ALA A 40 -11.19 -18.89 17.62
C ALA A 40 -12.13 -19.53 16.60
N ALA A 41 -13.35 -19.82 17.02
CA ALA A 41 -14.45 -20.04 16.11
C ALA A 41 -14.55 -18.79 15.22
N CYS A 42 -14.18 -18.92 13.95
CA CYS A 42 -14.45 -17.92 12.92
C CYS A 42 -15.97 -17.77 12.80
N SER A 43 -16.54 -16.85 13.56
CA SER A 43 -17.83 -16.27 13.22
C SER A 43 -17.61 -15.48 11.94
N ALA A 44 -17.99 -16.09 10.81
CA ALA A 44 -18.08 -15.43 9.52
C ALA A 44 -18.83 -14.10 9.71
N GLY A 45 -18.08 -12.99 9.64
CA GLY A 45 -18.65 -11.66 9.62
C GLY A 45 -19.62 -11.60 8.45
N THR A 46 -20.92 -11.55 8.77
CA THR A 46 -21.96 -11.32 7.78
C THR A 46 -21.71 -9.94 7.19
N LEU A 47 -21.34 -9.90 5.90
CA LEU A 47 -21.22 -8.67 5.14
C LEU A 47 -22.48 -7.81 5.37
N PRO A 48 -22.34 -6.49 5.60
CA PRO A 48 -23.49 -5.62 5.59
C PRO A 48 -24.20 -5.78 4.24
N ARG A 49 -25.50 -6.05 4.30
CA ARG A 49 -26.37 -6.10 3.13
C ARG A 49 -26.15 -4.83 2.31
N ARG A 50 -25.97 -4.99 0.98
CA ARG A 50 -25.95 -3.92 -0.04
C ARG A 50 -26.78 -2.72 0.40
N GLY A 51 -26.13 -1.72 0.98
CA GLY A 51 -26.75 -0.56 1.60
C GLY A 51 -26.01 0.68 1.17
N GLY A 52 -26.53 1.35 0.14
CA GLY A 52 -26.04 2.61 -0.40
C GLY A 52 -24.95 2.46 -1.45
N ARG A 53 -25.32 2.41 -2.74
CA ARG A 53 -24.38 2.84 -3.79
C ARG A 53 -24.05 4.30 -3.52
N VAL A 54 -22.78 4.63 -3.33
CA VAL A 54 -22.31 6.00 -3.50
C VAL A 54 -22.32 6.25 -5.01
N SER A 55 -23.44 6.73 -5.55
CA SER A 55 -23.54 7.08 -6.98
C SER A 55 -22.47 8.15 -7.30
N GLY A 56 -21.50 7.83 -8.16
CA GLY A 56 -20.51 8.80 -8.64
C GLY A 56 -19.15 8.83 -7.93
N GLY A 57 -18.71 7.71 -7.31
CA GLY A 57 -17.40 7.65 -6.62
C GLY A 57 -16.25 7.14 -7.50
N ALA A 58 -15.02 7.55 -7.20
CA ALA A 58 -13.81 7.02 -7.83
C ALA A 58 -12.75 6.59 -6.80
N VAL A 59 -12.01 5.54 -7.13
CA VAL A 59 -10.79 5.13 -6.44
C VAL A 59 -9.59 5.57 -7.26
N ILE A 60 -8.61 6.21 -6.63
CA ILE A 60 -7.36 6.63 -7.30
C ILE A 60 -6.19 5.94 -6.62
N LYS A 61 -5.52 5.08 -7.36
CA LYS A 61 -4.26 4.50 -6.94
C LYS A 61 -3.11 5.41 -7.32
N ILE A 62 -2.25 5.73 -6.36
CA ILE A 62 -1.03 6.50 -6.59
C ILE A 62 0.18 5.58 -6.44
N GLY A 63 0.89 5.33 -7.54
CA GLY A 63 2.10 4.49 -7.53
C GLY A 63 3.22 5.10 -6.69
N GLY A 64 3.92 4.25 -5.92
CA GLY A 64 5.02 4.70 -5.06
C GLY A 64 6.23 5.26 -5.83
N SER A 65 6.37 4.94 -7.11
CA SER A 65 7.38 5.56 -7.98
C SER A 65 7.14 7.07 -8.19
N LEU A 66 5.91 7.57 -8.00
CA LEU A 66 5.62 9.01 -8.08
C LEU A 66 6.22 9.81 -6.92
N VAL A 67 6.71 9.15 -5.86
CA VAL A 67 7.41 9.79 -4.74
C VAL A 67 8.69 10.51 -5.19
N SER A 68 9.34 10.03 -6.27
CA SER A 68 10.51 10.71 -6.84
C SER A 68 10.17 11.97 -7.61
N ASP A 69 8.92 12.14 -8.04
CA ASP A 69 8.39 13.35 -8.71
C ASP A 69 7.51 14.16 -7.75
N ARG A 70 8.18 14.93 -6.89
CA ARG A 70 7.52 15.75 -5.86
C ARG A 70 6.46 16.70 -6.43
N THR A 71 6.73 17.34 -7.56
CA THR A 71 5.83 18.35 -8.12
C THR A 71 4.55 17.69 -8.59
N ARG A 72 4.66 16.58 -9.34
CA ARG A 72 3.51 15.83 -9.82
C ARG A 72 2.72 15.19 -8.68
N LEU A 73 3.38 14.60 -7.69
CA LEU A 73 2.71 14.03 -6.52
C LEU A 73 1.87 15.07 -5.78
N ARG A 74 2.43 16.25 -5.52
CA ARG A 74 1.70 17.34 -4.86
C ARG A 74 0.50 17.82 -5.67
N ALA A 75 0.65 17.94 -6.98
CA ALA A 75 -0.45 18.33 -7.86
C ALA A 75 -1.59 17.30 -7.81
N ILE A 76 -1.28 16.00 -7.88
CA ILE A 76 -2.27 14.92 -7.80
C ILE A 76 -2.99 14.94 -6.44
N LEU A 77 -2.26 15.06 -5.33
CA LEU A 77 -2.86 15.07 -3.99
C LEU A 77 -3.76 16.30 -3.77
N ALA A 78 -3.31 17.48 -4.23
CA ALA A 78 -4.12 18.69 -4.17
C ALA A 78 -5.40 18.56 -5.00
N GLU A 79 -5.31 18.03 -6.23
CA GLU A 79 -6.48 17.76 -7.08
C GLU A 79 -7.45 16.80 -6.40
N CYS A 80 -6.96 15.74 -5.75
CA CYS A 80 -7.82 14.83 -4.99
C CYS A 80 -8.53 15.53 -3.82
N ALA A 81 -7.93 16.56 -3.23
CA ALA A 81 -8.53 17.32 -2.13
C ALA A 81 -9.52 18.40 -2.59
N ASP A 82 -9.35 18.93 -3.82
CA ASP A 82 -10.14 20.04 -4.35
C ASP A 82 -11.35 19.59 -5.19
N GLU A 83 -11.28 18.42 -5.81
CA GLU A 83 -12.29 17.92 -6.76
C GLU A 83 -13.31 16.97 -6.09
N ALA A 84 -14.06 16.23 -6.92
CA ALA A 84 -15.03 15.26 -6.45
C ALA A 84 -14.41 14.24 -5.46
N PRO A 85 -15.15 13.80 -4.42
CA PRO A 85 -14.64 12.92 -3.38
C PRO A 85 -14.11 11.60 -3.93
N VAL A 86 -12.87 11.27 -3.55
CA VAL A 86 -12.16 10.07 -4.00
C VAL A 86 -11.55 9.29 -2.85
N ALA A 87 -11.51 7.97 -2.97
CA ALA A 87 -10.69 7.13 -2.11
C ALA A 87 -9.31 6.94 -2.75
N ILE A 88 -8.26 7.30 -2.03
CA ILE A 88 -6.88 7.24 -2.51
C ILE A 88 -6.22 5.97 -1.98
N VAL A 89 -5.65 5.17 -2.87
CA VAL A 89 -4.91 3.95 -2.53
C VAL A 89 -3.41 4.22 -2.73
N PRO A 90 -2.62 4.32 -1.65
CA PRO A 90 -1.19 4.49 -1.78
C PRO A 90 -0.53 3.17 -2.20
N GLY A 91 0.46 3.25 -3.10
CA GLY A 91 1.45 2.18 -3.21
C GLY A 91 2.41 2.16 -2.02
N GLY A 92 3.20 1.10 -1.86
CA GLY A 92 4.21 1.04 -0.80
C GLY A 92 5.51 1.81 -1.11
N GLY A 93 5.80 2.08 -2.39
CA GLY A 93 6.98 2.83 -2.83
C GLY A 93 8.29 2.37 -2.18
N PRO A 94 9.18 3.29 -1.79
CA PRO A 94 10.46 2.95 -1.14
C PRO A 94 10.32 2.04 0.09
N PHE A 95 9.20 2.11 0.82
CA PHE A 95 8.96 1.25 1.98
C PHE A 95 8.74 -0.21 1.56
N ALA A 96 7.94 -0.46 0.52
CA ALA A 96 7.73 -1.82 0.00
C ALA A 96 8.97 -2.35 -0.72
N ASP A 97 9.76 -1.49 -1.35
CA ASP A 97 11.03 -1.89 -1.97
C ASP A 97 12.05 -2.36 -0.91
N ALA A 98 12.04 -1.73 0.27
CA ALA A 98 12.83 -2.22 1.41
C ALA A 98 12.36 -3.61 1.87
N VAL A 99 11.05 -3.88 1.88
CA VAL A 99 10.50 -5.22 2.17
C VAL A 99 11.01 -6.25 1.17
N ARG A 100 10.90 -5.97 -0.15
CA ARG A 100 11.41 -6.86 -1.21
C ARG A 100 12.90 -7.14 -1.06
N THR A 101 13.68 -6.10 -0.80
CA THR A 101 15.14 -6.22 -0.61
C THR A 101 15.46 -7.10 0.59
N THR A 102 14.78 -6.88 1.72
CA THR A 102 15.02 -7.62 2.96
C THR A 102 14.57 -9.08 2.82
N GLN A 103 13.44 -9.32 2.14
CA GLN A 103 12.98 -10.67 1.83
C GLN A 103 13.99 -11.41 0.96
N GLY A 104 14.51 -10.79 -0.10
CA GLY A 104 15.53 -11.40 -0.95
C GLY A 104 16.83 -11.74 -0.19
N GLN A 105 17.16 -10.99 0.86
CA GLN A 105 18.33 -11.23 1.70
C GLN A 105 18.11 -12.31 2.77
N LEU A 106 16.94 -12.35 3.40
CA LEU A 106 16.66 -13.20 4.56
C LEU A 106 15.79 -14.43 4.25
N GLY A 107 15.10 -14.43 3.11
CA GLY A 107 14.31 -15.57 2.62
C GLY A 107 13.04 -15.87 3.42
N PHE A 108 12.42 -14.89 4.06
CA PHE A 108 11.10 -15.10 4.69
C PHE A 108 9.99 -15.26 3.64
N ASP A 109 8.89 -15.91 4.03
CA ASP A 109 7.82 -16.27 3.12
C ASP A 109 7.06 -15.06 2.54
N ASP A 110 6.42 -15.28 1.39
CA ASP A 110 5.65 -14.27 0.67
C ASP A 110 4.46 -13.74 1.47
N ALA A 111 3.87 -14.57 2.33
CA ALA A 111 2.74 -14.18 3.15
C ALA A 111 3.15 -13.09 4.16
N PHE A 112 4.26 -13.31 4.86
CA PHE A 112 4.84 -12.32 5.76
C PHE A 112 5.31 -11.08 5.00
N ALA A 113 5.98 -11.25 3.86
CA ALA A 113 6.39 -10.13 3.01
C ALA A 113 5.20 -9.27 2.57
N HIS A 114 4.09 -9.90 2.17
CA HIS A 114 2.87 -9.22 1.78
C HIS A 114 2.28 -8.42 2.95
N ARG A 115 2.23 -8.98 4.16
CA ARG A 115 1.79 -8.23 5.36
C ARG A 115 2.66 -7.02 5.67
N LEU A 116 3.98 -7.13 5.49
CA LEU A 116 4.90 -5.99 5.62
C LEU A 116 4.70 -4.95 4.49
N ALA A 117 4.36 -5.40 3.28
CA ALA A 117 4.03 -4.49 2.17
C ALA A 117 2.74 -3.70 2.45
N LEU A 118 1.76 -4.29 3.15
CA LEU A 118 0.57 -3.57 3.63
C LEU A 118 0.95 -2.51 4.68
N ASP A 119 1.86 -2.82 5.62
CA ASP A 119 2.39 -1.81 6.55
C ASP A 119 3.10 -0.67 5.81
N ALA A 120 3.86 -1.00 4.76
CA ALA A 120 4.52 -0.01 3.90
C ALA A 120 3.52 0.91 3.20
N MET A 121 2.37 0.39 2.75
CA MET A 121 1.29 1.22 2.20
C MET A 121 0.70 2.15 3.26
N GLY A 122 0.50 1.67 4.50
CA GLY A 122 0.06 2.51 5.63
C GLY A 122 1.03 3.65 5.95
N ARG A 123 2.35 3.38 5.94
CA ARG A 123 3.37 4.44 6.06
C ARG A 123 3.33 5.43 4.91
N MET A 124 3.05 4.99 3.70
CA MET A 124 2.87 5.90 2.57
C MET A 124 1.60 6.76 2.71
N ALA A 125 0.53 6.22 3.31
CA ALA A 125 -0.67 7.00 3.62
C ALA A 125 -0.35 8.18 4.56
N GLU A 126 0.46 7.93 5.61
CA GLU A 126 0.96 8.97 6.53
C GLU A 126 1.77 10.04 5.79
N VAL A 127 2.65 9.64 4.86
CA VAL A 127 3.41 10.58 4.04
C VAL A 127 2.49 11.44 3.16
N PHE A 128 1.50 10.85 2.50
CA PHE A 128 0.55 11.60 1.68
C PHE A 128 -0.26 12.60 2.50
N CYS A 129 -0.74 12.20 3.69
CA CYS A 129 -1.43 13.08 4.63
C CYS A 129 -0.53 14.22 5.12
N ALA A 130 0.77 13.96 5.36
CA ALA A 130 1.71 15.02 5.73
C ALA A 130 1.98 16.01 4.59
N VAL A 131 1.90 15.56 3.33
CA VAL A 131 2.08 16.42 2.14
C VAL A 131 0.84 17.25 1.84
N GLU A 132 -0.36 16.69 2.02
CA GLU A 132 -1.65 17.35 1.84
C GLU A 132 -2.55 17.09 3.07
N PRO A 133 -2.46 17.93 4.12
CA PRO A 133 -3.16 17.71 5.39
C PRO A 133 -4.69 17.76 5.33
N ARG A 134 -5.28 18.20 4.21
CA ARG A 134 -6.73 18.15 4.00
C ARG A 134 -7.22 16.72 3.74
N LEU A 135 -6.33 15.82 3.29
CA LEU A 135 -6.63 14.42 3.09
C LEU A 135 -6.41 13.63 4.38
N THR A 136 -7.49 13.11 4.96
CA THR A 136 -7.44 12.29 6.18
C THR A 136 -7.24 10.82 5.85
N ILE A 137 -6.69 10.04 6.80
CA ILE A 137 -6.50 8.59 6.65
C ILE A 137 -7.70 7.84 7.22
N ALA A 138 -8.15 6.81 6.50
CA ALA A 138 -9.13 5.83 6.97
C ALA A 138 -8.53 4.42 6.93
N ALA A 139 -8.55 3.75 8.09
CA ALA A 139 -8.01 2.39 8.26
C ALA A 139 -9.08 1.28 8.19
N SER A 140 -10.34 1.62 7.88
CA SER A 140 -11.43 0.67 7.71
C SER A 140 -12.30 1.04 6.51
N LEU A 141 -12.99 0.05 5.95
CA LEU A 141 -13.90 0.25 4.82
C LEU A 141 -15.08 1.16 5.19
N GLU A 142 -15.58 1.03 6.42
CA GLU A 142 -16.65 1.88 6.96
C GLU A 142 -16.19 3.33 7.07
N ALA A 143 -14.95 3.57 7.53
CA ALA A 143 -14.40 4.91 7.61
C ALA A 143 -14.16 5.53 6.22
N VAL A 144 -13.75 4.72 5.22
CA VAL A 144 -13.68 5.16 3.82
C VAL A 144 -15.06 5.55 3.31
N ALA A 145 -16.07 4.71 3.51
CA ALA A 145 -17.44 4.97 3.07
C ALA A 145 -18.06 6.20 3.76
N ASP A 146 -17.85 6.39 5.07
CA ASP A 146 -18.34 7.57 5.80
C ASP A 146 -17.68 8.87 5.30
N ALA A 147 -16.37 8.85 5.03
CA ALA A 147 -15.68 10.01 4.49
C ALA A 147 -16.24 10.42 3.12
N LEU A 148 -16.38 9.45 2.21
CA LEU A 148 -16.96 9.67 0.88
C LEU A 148 -18.41 10.14 0.95
N GLY A 149 -19.23 9.52 1.81
CA GLY A 149 -20.64 9.90 2.02
C GLY A 149 -20.81 11.32 2.58
N ARG A 150 -19.78 11.86 3.26
CA ARG A 150 -19.71 13.26 3.70
C ARG A 150 -19.11 14.22 2.68
N GLY A 151 -18.85 13.74 1.47
CA GLY A 151 -18.25 14.56 0.40
C GLY A 151 -16.77 14.86 0.63
N ARG A 152 -16.02 13.98 1.30
CA ARG A 152 -14.59 14.19 1.58
C ARG A 152 -13.75 13.09 0.95
N SER A 153 -12.66 13.49 0.30
CA SER A 153 -11.62 12.56 -0.14
C SER A 153 -10.85 12.00 1.06
N VAL A 154 -10.36 10.78 0.91
CA VAL A 154 -9.74 10.02 2.00
C VAL A 154 -8.61 9.14 1.48
N ILE A 155 -7.54 9.01 2.26
CA ILE A 155 -6.45 8.07 1.97
C ILE A 155 -6.74 6.78 2.71
N TRP A 156 -6.78 5.67 2.00
CA TRP A 156 -7.00 4.36 2.61
C TRP A 156 -5.70 3.78 3.15
N ASP A 157 -5.70 3.41 4.41
CA ASP A 157 -4.68 2.56 5.04
C ASP A 157 -5.19 1.10 5.04
N PRO A 158 -4.53 0.19 4.30
CA PRO A 158 -4.98 -1.20 4.19
C PRO A 158 -4.55 -2.08 5.38
N VAL A 159 -4.08 -1.51 6.50
CA VAL A 159 -3.55 -2.26 7.66
C VAL A 159 -4.47 -3.41 8.14
N ALA A 160 -5.78 -3.25 8.03
CA ALA A 160 -6.75 -4.29 8.42
C ALA A 160 -6.61 -5.59 7.61
N LEU A 161 -6.13 -5.52 6.36
CA LEU A 161 -5.91 -6.70 5.50
C LEU A 161 -4.78 -7.60 6.00
N LYS A 162 -3.96 -7.17 6.96
CA LYS A 162 -2.93 -8.01 7.59
C LYS A 162 -3.49 -9.18 8.38
N ALA A 163 -4.77 -9.11 8.76
CA ALA A 163 -5.48 -10.23 9.39
C ALA A 163 -5.86 -11.34 8.38
N GLY A 164 -5.58 -11.15 7.09
CA GLY A 164 -5.96 -12.04 6.01
C GLY A 164 -7.35 -11.72 5.47
N HIS A 165 -7.56 -11.98 4.18
CA HIS A 165 -8.86 -11.84 3.51
C HIS A 165 -9.02 -12.92 2.43
N PRO A 166 -10.17 -13.62 2.36
CA PRO A 166 -10.33 -14.78 1.47
C PRO A 166 -10.11 -14.47 -0.02
N ASP A 167 -10.45 -13.24 -0.44
CA ASP A 167 -10.31 -12.83 -1.85
C ASP A 167 -8.91 -12.27 -2.21
N ILE A 168 -8.02 -12.14 -1.23
CA ILE A 168 -6.69 -11.51 -1.38
C ILE A 168 -5.65 -12.53 -0.96
N ALA A 169 -4.96 -13.09 -1.95
CA ALA A 169 -3.82 -13.95 -1.71
C ALA A 169 -2.69 -13.15 -1.04
N GLU A 170 -2.08 -13.71 0.01
CA GLU A 170 -0.90 -13.12 0.66
C GLU A 170 0.37 -13.46 -0.13
N SER A 171 0.56 -12.80 -1.27
CA SER A 171 1.71 -12.98 -2.15
C SER A 171 2.03 -11.72 -2.96
N TRP A 172 3.19 -11.70 -3.63
CA TRP A 172 3.55 -10.60 -4.53
C TRP A 172 2.74 -10.55 -5.83
N GLU A 173 1.91 -11.54 -6.12
CA GLU A 173 0.97 -11.47 -7.25
C GLU A 173 -0.08 -10.38 -7.04
N VAL A 174 -0.38 -10.04 -5.77
CA VAL A 174 -1.31 -8.96 -5.40
C VAL A 174 -0.51 -7.77 -4.90
N THR A 175 -0.72 -6.59 -5.50
CA THR A 175 -0.14 -5.34 -5.00
C THR A 175 -1.21 -4.25 -4.92
N SER A 176 -0.78 -3.03 -4.59
CA SER A 176 -1.63 -1.83 -4.58
C SER A 176 -2.49 -1.63 -5.83
N ASP A 177 -2.10 -2.14 -7.01
CA ASP A 177 -2.92 -2.01 -8.22
C ASP A 177 -4.18 -2.89 -8.13
N SER A 178 -4.01 -4.19 -7.81
CA SER A 178 -5.12 -5.09 -7.52
C SER A 178 -5.96 -4.66 -6.33
N LEU A 179 -5.32 -4.18 -5.24
CA LEU A 179 -6.02 -3.72 -4.05
C LEU A 179 -6.88 -2.48 -4.32
N ALA A 180 -6.52 -1.65 -5.30
CA ALA A 180 -7.35 -0.52 -5.71
C ALA A 180 -8.65 -0.97 -6.39
N LEU A 181 -8.59 -1.98 -7.27
CA LEU A 181 -9.79 -2.57 -7.87
C LEU A 181 -10.65 -3.30 -6.84
N TRP A 182 -10.02 -3.99 -5.89
CA TRP A 182 -10.71 -4.61 -4.78
C TRP A 182 -11.49 -3.58 -3.96
N LEU A 183 -10.81 -2.49 -3.53
CA LEU A 183 -11.46 -1.40 -2.79
C LEU A 183 -12.61 -0.79 -3.61
N ALA A 184 -12.37 -0.47 -4.89
CA ALA A 184 -13.36 0.11 -5.78
C ALA A 184 -14.62 -0.77 -5.89
N SER A 185 -14.43 -2.09 -5.99
CA SER A 185 -15.53 -3.06 -6.05
C SER A 185 -16.32 -3.09 -4.74
N VAL A 186 -15.62 -3.11 -3.60
CA VAL A 186 -16.22 -3.18 -2.26
C VAL A 186 -17.06 -1.93 -1.95
N ILE A 187 -16.56 -0.74 -2.28
CA ILE A 187 -17.27 0.52 -2.03
C ILE A 187 -18.27 0.87 -3.14
N GLY A 188 -18.33 0.07 -4.22
CA GLY A 188 -19.22 0.30 -5.35
C GLY A 188 -18.88 1.55 -6.17
N ALA A 189 -17.60 1.88 -6.30
CA ALA A 189 -17.13 3.00 -7.12
C ALA A 189 -17.40 2.76 -8.61
N ASP A 190 -17.63 3.84 -9.37
CA ASP A 190 -17.87 3.77 -10.81
C ASP A 190 -16.56 3.73 -11.60
N ARG A 191 -15.44 4.19 -11.01
CA ARG A 191 -14.13 4.24 -11.66
C ARG A 191 -13.00 3.83 -10.73
N CYS A 192 -12.00 3.17 -11.29
CA CYS A 192 -10.70 2.95 -10.68
C CYS A 192 -9.61 3.54 -11.58
N ILE A 193 -8.88 4.52 -11.07
CA ILE A 193 -7.86 5.29 -11.80
C ILE A 193 -6.49 4.90 -11.26
N LEU A 194 -5.60 4.41 -12.12
CA LEU A 194 -4.22 4.09 -11.77
C LEU A 194 -3.28 5.19 -12.27
N MET A 195 -2.71 5.96 -11.34
CA MET A 195 -1.67 6.94 -11.63
C MET A 195 -0.32 6.23 -11.73
N LYS A 196 0.28 6.25 -12.92
CA LYS A 196 1.54 5.58 -13.26
C LYS A 196 2.62 6.62 -13.60
N SER A 197 3.86 6.28 -13.25
CA SER A 197 5.05 7.09 -13.60
C SER A 197 5.51 6.87 -15.04
N ALA A 198 5.15 5.74 -15.65
CA ALA A 198 5.38 5.48 -17.07
C ALA A 198 4.36 6.24 -17.95
N ASN A 199 4.62 6.30 -19.26
CA ASN A 199 3.64 6.83 -20.22
C ASN A 199 2.36 6.00 -20.23
N SER A 200 1.29 6.62 -20.70
CA SER A 200 -0.01 5.98 -20.83
C SER A 200 0.09 4.84 -21.84
N PRO A 201 -0.41 3.64 -21.52
CA PRO A 201 -0.31 2.52 -22.44
C PRO A 201 -1.25 2.73 -23.64
N ALA A 202 -0.83 2.26 -24.81
CA ALA A 202 -1.69 2.26 -26.00
C ALA A 202 -2.86 1.27 -25.90
N GLU A 203 -2.70 0.24 -25.08
CA GLU A 203 -3.66 -0.83 -24.85
C GLU A 203 -4.00 -0.93 -23.37
N THR A 204 -5.28 -1.07 -23.06
CA THR A 204 -5.79 -1.09 -21.68
C THR A 204 -6.32 -2.46 -21.26
N ASP A 205 -6.08 -3.50 -22.07
CA ASP A 205 -6.43 -4.87 -21.72
C ASP A 205 -5.69 -5.32 -20.45
N PRO A 206 -6.41 -5.74 -19.38
CA PRO A 206 -5.78 -6.11 -18.11
C PRO A 206 -4.70 -7.19 -18.21
N HIS A 207 -4.87 -8.18 -19.09
CA HIS A 207 -3.89 -9.26 -19.24
C HIS A 207 -2.61 -8.76 -19.89
N ILE A 208 -2.72 -7.89 -20.88
CA ILE A 208 -1.56 -7.28 -21.56
C ILE A 208 -0.82 -6.36 -20.61
N LEU A 209 -1.54 -5.55 -19.83
CA LEU A 209 -0.95 -4.68 -18.82
C LEU A 209 -0.17 -5.46 -17.75
N ALA A 210 -0.69 -6.60 -17.31
CA ALA A 210 -0.03 -7.46 -16.33
C ALA A 210 1.20 -8.16 -16.93
N ARG A 211 1.08 -8.68 -18.17
CA ARG A 211 2.20 -9.30 -18.91
C ARG A 211 3.35 -8.32 -19.11
N ASP A 212 3.03 -7.06 -19.43
CA ASP A 212 4.02 -6.02 -19.69
C ASP A 212 4.56 -5.40 -18.38
N GLY A 213 4.11 -5.88 -17.22
CA GLY A 213 4.58 -5.46 -15.89
C GLY A 213 4.11 -4.07 -15.47
N LEU A 214 3.11 -3.48 -16.15
CA LEU A 214 2.57 -2.20 -15.76
C LEU A 214 1.69 -2.30 -14.51
N VAL A 215 1.03 -3.43 -14.31
CA VAL A 215 0.22 -3.78 -13.13
C VAL A 215 0.63 -5.16 -12.61
N ASP A 216 0.19 -5.52 -11.41
CA ASP A 216 0.50 -6.82 -10.82
C ASP A 216 -0.21 -8.01 -11.49
N ALA A 217 0.28 -9.22 -11.23
CA ALA A 217 -0.15 -10.43 -11.90
C ALA A 217 -1.62 -10.81 -11.61
N ALA A 218 -2.12 -10.46 -10.42
CA ALA A 218 -3.51 -10.71 -10.03
C ALA A 218 -4.50 -9.69 -10.62
N PHE A 219 -4.00 -8.57 -11.16
CA PHE A 219 -4.83 -7.48 -11.66
C PHE A 219 -5.95 -7.90 -12.61
N PRO A 220 -5.75 -8.79 -13.61
CA PRO A 220 -6.82 -9.22 -14.50
C PRO A 220 -8.01 -9.87 -13.79
N ARG A 221 -7.75 -10.63 -12.71
CA ARG A 221 -8.80 -11.26 -11.90
C ARG A 221 -9.65 -10.21 -11.20
N PHE A 222 -9.04 -9.20 -10.59
CA PHE A 222 -9.77 -8.11 -9.95
C PHE A 222 -10.49 -7.22 -10.97
N ALA A 223 -9.89 -7.01 -12.14
CA ALA A 223 -10.50 -6.23 -13.22
C ALA A 223 -11.78 -6.89 -13.73
N ALA A 224 -11.78 -8.22 -13.88
CA ALA A 224 -12.97 -8.97 -14.28
C ALA A 224 -14.12 -8.91 -13.24
N ALA A 225 -13.79 -8.69 -11.96
CA ALA A 225 -14.77 -8.56 -10.88
C ALA A 225 -15.28 -7.12 -10.69
N PHE A 226 -14.60 -6.12 -11.25
CA PHE A 226 -14.95 -4.72 -11.12
C PHE A 226 -15.84 -4.26 -12.29
N PRO A 227 -17.12 -3.89 -12.04
CA PRO A 227 -18.04 -3.51 -13.12
C PRO A 227 -17.87 -2.07 -13.62
N GLY A 228 -16.99 -1.28 -12.99
CA GLY A 228 -16.75 0.12 -13.33
C GLY A 228 -15.67 0.32 -14.40
N ALA A 229 -15.39 1.58 -14.72
CA ALA A 229 -14.36 1.92 -15.70
C ALA A 229 -12.96 1.89 -15.07
N ILE A 230 -12.02 1.23 -15.74
CA ILE A 230 -10.61 1.22 -15.37
C ILE A 230 -9.88 2.23 -16.25
N VAL A 231 -9.18 3.18 -15.62
CA VAL A 231 -8.44 4.25 -16.30
C VAL A 231 -6.99 4.19 -15.88
N ILE A 232 -6.06 4.22 -16.84
CA ILE A 232 -4.62 4.29 -16.58
C ILE A 232 -4.12 5.64 -17.05
N ARG A 233 -3.51 6.40 -16.14
CA ARG A 233 -2.94 7.72 -16.43
C ARG A 233 -1.44 7.69 -16.26
N GLY A 234 -0.73 7.87 -17.36
CA GLY A 234 0.73 7.96 -17.39
C GLY A 234 1.26 9.37 -17.15
N SER A 235 2.58 9.53 -17.29
CA SER A 235 3.32 10.80 -17.16
C SER A 235 3.05 11.82 -18.28
N ASP A 236 2.58 11.34 -19.42
CA ASP A 236 2.27 12.09 -20.63
C ASP A 236 0.82 12.59 -20.67
N ALA A 237 -0.05 12.04 -19.83
CA ALA A 237 -1.43 12.46 -19.76
C ALA A 237 -1.51 13.89 -19.17
N PRO A 238 -2.13 14.87 -19.86
CA PRO A 238 -2.45 16.14 -19.24
C PRO A 238 -3.29 15.90 -17.99
N HIS A 239 -3.17 16.78 -16.98
CA HIS A 239 -4.02 16.77 -15.79
C HIS A 239 -5.48 17.04 -16.18
N GLU A 240 -6.19 16.02 -16.66
CA GLU A 240 -7.61 16.08 -16.96
C GLU A 240 -8.39 15.79 -15.68
N ARG A 241 -9.25 16.73 -15.30
CA ARG A 241 -10.07 16.65 -14.09
C ARG A 241 -10.79 15.31 -14.00
N HIS A 242 -10.96 14.79 -12.79
CA HIS A 242 -11.72 13.55 -12.54
C HIS A 242 -13.24 13.67 -12.84
N ALA A 243 -13.70 14.82 -13.35
CA ALA A 243 -15.09 15.12 -13.65
C ALA A 243 -15.39 15.04 -15.15
N ALA A 244 -15.97 13.92 -15.57
CA ALA A 244 -16.98 13.77 -16.64
C ALA A 244 -17.50 12.34 -16.59
#